data_AF-A0A9E2Q4V5-F1
#
_entry.id   AF-A0A9E2Q4V5-F1
#
_cell.length_a   1.000
_cell.length_b   1.000
_cell.length_c   1.000
_cell.angle_alpha   90.00
_cell.angle_beta   90.00
_cell.angle_gamma   90.00
#
_symmetry.space_group_name_H-M   'P 1'
#
loop_
_entity.id
_entity.type
_entity.pdbx_description
1 polymer ?
#
loop_
_entity_poly.entity_id
_entity_poly.type
_entity_poly.pdbx_seq_one_letter_code
_entity_poly.pdbx_strand_id
1 'polypeptide(L)'
;MYTQDMAGVGPRDPLTKGGFFHAIVGTLIEIGIAVAVTVPLALGAAVYMTEVGGGFARLIRTVVEAMTALPSIVAGLFIYTVLLLGLGLPRSGFAAAMALSVMMLPIIARAAEVVLRVVPGGLREASLALGASRWRTVWSVVLPTARPGLATA
;
A
#
# COMPACT_ATOMS: atom_id res chain seq x y z
N MET A 1 -5.60 -11.26 -30.41
CA MET A 1 -5.33 -10.00 -29.68
C MET A 1 -5.65 -10.08 -28.18
N TYR A 2 -6.89 -10.38 -27.74
CA TYR A 2 -7.23 -10.38 -26.29
C TYR A 2 -6.78 -11.61 -25.49
N THR A 3 -6.68 -12.77 -26.12
CA THR A 3 -6.32 -14.05 -25.47
C THR A 3 -4.90 -14.52 -25.79
N GLN A 4 -4.17 -13.73 -26.60
CA GLN A 4 -2.82 -14.07 -27.05
C GLN A 4 -1.81 -13.28 -26.22
N ASP A 5 -0.70 -13.91 -25.89
CA ASP A 5 0.46 -13.27 -25.26
C ASP A 5 1.47 -12.83 -26.34
N MET A 6 2.65 -12.39 -25.90
CA MET A 6 3.77 -12.06 -26.77
C MET A 6 4.82 -13.17 -26.84
N ALA A 7 4.48 -14.40 -26.44
CA ALA A 7 5.43 -15.50 -26.48
C ALA A 7 5.80 -15.81 -27.94
N GLY A 8 7.10 -15.75 -28.26
CA GLY A 8 7.62 -16.03 -29.59
C GLY A 8 7.38 -14.93 -30.65
N VAL A 9 6.92 -13.74 -30.24
CA VAL A 9 6.79 -12.58 -31.14
C VAL A 9 8.11 -11.81 -31.15
N GLY A 10 8.77 -11.74 -32.31
CA GLY A 10 10.01 -11.01 -32.50
C GLY A 10 9.78 -9.51 -32.78
N PRO A 11 10.79 -8.64 -32.58
CA PRO A 11 10.67 -7.20 -32.84
C PRO A 11 10.34 -6.82 -34.30
N ARG A 12 10.46 -7.76 -35.24
CA ARG A 12 10.21 -7.58 -36.67
C ARG A 12 8.96 -8.30 -37.18
N ASP A 13 8.22 -8.96 -36.29
CA ASP A 13 6.98 -9.63 -36.68
C ASP A 13 5.86 -8.63 -36.98
N PRO A 14 4.91 -8.97 -37.87
CA PRO A 14 3.77 -8.10 -38.17
C PRO A 14 2.95 -7.77 -36.92
N LEU A 15 2.41 -6.54 -36.83
CA LEU A 15 1.55 -6.08 -35.73
C LEU A 15 0.28 -6.93 -35.51
N THR A 16 -0.05 -7.82 -36.45
CA THR A 16 -1.13 -8.80 -36.36
C THR A 16 -0.76 -10.05 -35.56
N LYS A 17 0.53 -10.27 -35.24
CA LYS A 17 1.00 -11.35 -34.37
C LYS A 17 1.24 -10.85 -32.94
N GLY A 18 0.58 -11.48 -31.98
CA GLY A 18 0.71 -11.20 -30.55
C GLY A 18 -0.53 -10.57 -29.93
N GLY A 19 -0.49 -10.42 -28.61
CA GLY A 19 -1.54 -9.78 -27.85
C GLY A 19 -1.06 -9.24 -26.51
N PHE A 20 -1.94 -8.53 -25.80
CA PHE A 20 -1.61 -7.81 -24.56
C PHE A 20 -2.10 -8.54 -23.30
N PHE A 21 -2.51 -9.81 -23.42
CA PHE A 21 -3.01 -10.60 -22.28
C PHE A 21 -1.98 -10.68 -21.15
N HIS A 22 -0.72 -10.93 -21.48
CA HIS A 22 0.40 -10.98 -20.52
C HIS A 22 0.60 -9.66 -19.77
N ALA A 23 0.32 -8.51 -20.40
CA ALA A 23 0.43 -7.20 -19.75
C ALA A 23 -0.69 -7.00 -18.71
N ILE A 24 -1.90 -7.47 -18.98
CA ILE A 24 -3.01 -7.46 -18.01
C ILE A 24 -2.69 -8.36 -16.83
N VAL A 25 -2.26 -9.60 -17.10
CA VAL A 25 -1.92 -10.57 -16.05
C VAL A 25 -0.75 -10.05 -15.21
N GLY A 26 0.29 -9.50 -15.86
CA GLY A 26 1.44 -8.90 -15.19
C GLY A 26 1.04 -7.76 -14.25
N THR A 27 0.24 -6.81 -14.73
CA THR A 27 -0.23 -5.70 -13.90
C THR A 27 -1.11 -6.15 -12.73
N LEU A 28 -1.98 -7.14 -12.92
CA LEU A 28 -2.78 -7.71 -11.82
C LEU A 28 -1.91 -8.38 -10.76
N ILE A 29 -0.87 -9.11 -11.16
CA ILE A 29 0.08 -9.74 -10.24
C ILE A 29 0.87 -8.67 -9.47
N GLU A 30 1.39 -7.66 -10.16
CA GLU A 30 2.16 -6.58 -9.54
C GLU A 30 1.32 -5.78 -8.54
N ILE A 31 0.10 -5.39 -8.93
CA ILE A 31 -0.85 -4.71 -8.04
C ILE A 31 -1.22 -5.61 -6.87
N GLY A 32 -1.50 -6.90 -7.10
CA GLY A 32 -1.84 -7.85 -6.04
C GLY A 32 -0.75 -7.98 -4.99
N ILE A 33 0.51 -8.12 -5.41
CA ILE A 33 1.67 -8.15 -4.50
C ILE A 33 1.81 -6.82 -3.79
N ALA A 34 1.73 -5.69 -4.51
CA ALA A 34 1.89 -4.37 -3.93
C ALA A 34 0.83 -4.10 -2.85
N VAL A 35 -0.44 -4.43 -3.11
CA VAL A 35 -1.54 -4.31 -2.15
C VAL A 35 -1.32 -5.20 -0.93
N ALA A 36 -0.95 -6.47 -1.14
CA ALA A 36 -0.75 -7.43 -0.05
C ALA A 36 0.33 -6.98 0.94
N VAL A 37 1.38 -6.31 0.47
CA VAL A 37 2.45 -5.76 1.31
C VAL A 37 2.06 -4.40 1.90
N THR A 38 1.48 -3.52 1.08
CA THR A 38 1.29 -2.12 1.45
C THR A 38 0.13 -1.91 2.39
N VAL A 39 -1.01 -2.57 2.16
CA VAL A 39 -2.21 -2.41 2.99
C VAL A 39 -1.94 -2.68 4.48
N PRO A 40 -1.34 -3.81 4.89
CA PRO A 40 -1.09 -4.05 6.32
C PRO A 40 -0.12 -3.03 6.93
N LEU A 41 0.94 -2.63 6.19
CA LEU A 41 1.90 -1.63 6.66
C LEU A 41 1.26 -0.24 6.81
N ALA A 42 0.48 0.17 5.82
CA ALA A 42 -0.20 1.46 5.79
C ALA A 42 -1.31 1.54 6.84
N LEU A 43 -2.11 0.47 7.01
CA LEU A 43 -3.12 0.39 8.08
C LEU A 43 -2.46 0.43 9.46
N GLY A 44 -1.35 -0.29 9.66
CA GLY A 44 -0.59 -0.24 10.90
C GLY A 44 -0.09 1.17 11.22
N ALA A 45 0.47 1.87 10.23
CA ALA A 45 0.89 3.26 10.37
C ALA A 45 -0.29 4.19 10.69
N ALA A 46 -1.42 4.05 9.98
CA ALA A 46 -2.62 4.85 10.21
C ALA A 46 -3.18 4.66 11.62
N VAL A 47 -3.35 3.41 12.05
CA VAL A 47 -3.78 3.04 13.41
C VAL A 47 -2.81 3.62 14.45
N TYR A 48 -1.51 3.51 14.24
CA TYR A 48 -0.55 4.07 15.18
C TYR A 48 -0.69 5.60 15.29
N MET A 49 -0.84 6.28 14.15
CA MET A 49 -1.01 7.72 14.07
C MET A 49 -2.32 8.21 14.72
N THR A 50 -3.40 7.42 14.68
CA THR A 50 -4.70 7.81 15.26
C THR A 50 -4.88 7.37 16.71
N GLU A 51 -4.37 6.21 17.11
CA GLU A 51 -4.71 5.57 18.40
C GLU A 51 -3.65 5.75 19.48
N VAL A 52 -2.37 5.69 19.10
CA VAL A 52 -1.26 5.79 20.07
C VAL A 52 -0.91 7.25 20.30
N GLY A 53 -0.85 8.05 19.23
CA GLY A 53 -0.47 9.45 19.28
C GLY A 53 0.98 9.68 19.75
N GLY A 54 1.29 10.90 20.20
CA GLY A 54 2.61 11.27 20.72
C GLY A 54 3.63 11.75 19.66
N GLY A 55 4.88 11.94 20.10
CA GLY A 55 5.96 12.46 19.26
C GLY A 55 6.32 11.55 18.09
N PHE A 56 6.28 10.22 18.29
CA PHE A 56 6.57 9.25 17.25
C PHE A 56 5.47 9.19 16.17
N ALA A 57 4.20 9.36 16.54
CA ALA A 57 3.11 9.49 15.58
C ALA A 57 3.26 10.75 14.70
N ARG A 58 3.78 11.85 15.28
CA ARG A 58 4.12 13.06 14.53
C ARG A 58 5.25 12.81 13.55
N LEU A 59 6.30 12.08 13.97
CA LEU A 59 7.40 11.69 13.09
C LEU A 59 6.91 10.82 11.91
N ILE A 60 6.11 9.78 12.18
CA ILE A 60 5.54 8.92 11.12
C ILE A 60 4.72 9.75 10.14
N ARG A 61 3.87 10.66 10.64
CA ARG A 61 3.10 11.56 9.79
C ARG A 61 4.00 12.40 8.90
N THR A 62 5.05 13.00 9.45
CA THR A 62 6.00 13.80 8.67
C THR A 62 6.71 12.96 7.60
N VAL A 63 7.08 11.71 7.91
CA VAL A 63 7.67 10.79 6.93
C VAL A 63 6.66 10.46 5.83
N VAL A 64 5.43 10.09 6.17
CA VAL A 64 4.36 9.79 5.21
C VAL A 64 4.06 11.00 4.32
N GLU A 65 4.00 12.20 4.89
CA GLU A 65 3.80 13.45 4.14
C GLU A 65 5.00 13.75 3.24
N ALA A 66 6.23 13.53 3.70
CA ALA A 66 7.43 13.68 2.87
C ALA A 66 7.45 12.69 1.70
N MET A 67 6.98 11.45 1.91
CA MET A 67 6.88 10.45 0.84
C MET A 67 5.91 10.87 -0.28
N THR A 68 4.85 11.61 0.05
CA THR A 68 3.93 12.13 -0.99
C THR A 68 4.55 13.19 -1.91
N ALA A 69 5.63 13.84 -1.47
CA ALA A 69 6.35 14.83 -2.28
C ALA A 69 7.33 14.19 -3.28
N LEU A 70 7.60 12.88 -3.15
CA LEU A 70 8.56 12.19 -4.01
C LEU A 70 7.97 12.00 -5.43
N PRO A 71 8.70 12.39 -6.49
CA PRO A 71 8.32 12.06 -7.85
C PRO A 71 8.29 10.53 -8.05
N SER A 72 7.35 10.03 -8.86
CA SER A 72 7.17 8.58 -9.10
C SER A 72 8.42 7.89 -9.65
N ILE A 73 9.19 8.58 -10.50
CA ILE A 73 10.47 8.08 -11.05
C ILE A 73 11.48 7.81 -9.92
N VAL A 74 11.49 8.64 -8.87
CA VAL A 74 12.43 8.49 -7.75
C VAL A 74 12.13 7.22 -6.95
N ALA A 75 10.85 6.89 -6.75
CA ALA A 75 10.46 5.63 -6.10
C ALA A 75 10.92 4.40 -6.91
N GLY A 76 10.78 4.45 -8.24
CA GLY A 76 11.28 3.40 -9.13
C GLY A 76 12.80 3.25 -9.08
N LEU A 77 13.53 4.35 -9.13
CA LEU A 77 15.00 4.34 -9.05
C LEU A 77 15.48 3.90 -7.67
N PHE A 78 14.80 4.27 -6.60
CA PHE A 78 15.10 3.83 -5.23
C PHE A 78 15.05 2.30 -5.15
N ILE A 79 13.95 1.69 -5.60
CA ILE A 79 13.82 0.23 -5.59
C ILE A 79 14.81 -0.45 -6.52
N TYR A 80 15.06 0.11 -7.71
CA TYR A 80 16.11 -0.39 -8.60
C TYR A 80 17.47 -0.43 -7.89
N THR A 81 17.83 0.66 -7.21
CA THR A 81 19.14 0.77 -6.55
C THR A 81 19.23 -0.14 -5.32
N VAL A 82 18.19 -0.19 -4.48
CA VAL A 82 18.20 -0.99 -3.24
C VAL A 82 18.09 -2.48 -3.51
N LEU A 83 17.11 -2.90 -4.34
CA LEU A 83 16.85 -4.33 -4.54
C LEU A 83 17.78 -4.94 -5.59
N LEU A 84 17.96 -4.31 -6.75
CA LEU A 84 18.73 -4.93 -7.84
C LEU A 84 20.22 -4.71 -7.67
N LEU A 85 20.65 -3.47 -7.41
CA LEU A 85 22.09 -3.17 -7.26
C LEU A 85 22.59 -3.51 -5.85
N GLY A 86 21.81 -3.22 -4.81
CA GLY A 86 22.20 -3.46 -3.42
C GLY A 86 22.11 -4.93 -2.99
N LEU A 87 20.97 -5.57 -3.23
CA LEU A 87 20.72 -6.96 -2.82
C LEU A 87 20.97 -8.00 -3.93
N GLY A 88 21.29 -7.56 -5.16
CA GLY A 88 21.55 -8.46 -6.28
C GLY A 88 20.31 -9.19 -6.80
N LEU A 89 19.10 -8.72 -6.49
CA LEU A 89 17.87 -9.34 -6.96
C LEU A 89 17.75 -9.22 -8.49
N PRO A 90 17.27 -10.26 -9.19
CA PRO A 90 17.05 -10.17 -10.62
C PRO A 90 15.90 -9.21 -10.95
N ARG A 91 15.95 -8.65 -12.16
CA ARG A 91 14.83 -7.89 -12.73
C ARG A 91 13.60 -8.79 -12.78
N SER A 92 12.56 -8.41 -12.05
CA SER A 92 11.34 -9.22 -11.89
C SER A 92 10.14 -8.31 -11.61
N GLY A 93 8.93 -8.81 -11.87
CA GLY A 93 7.69 -8.12 -11.51
C GLY A 93 7.57 -7.89 -9.99
N PHE A 94 8.24 -8.70 -9.16
CA PHE A 94 8.32 -8.45 -7.72
C PHE A 94 9.02 -7.13 -7.40
N ALA A 95 10.14 -6.83 -8.07
CA ALA A 95 10.82 -5.54 -7.88
C ALA A 95 9.94 -4.36 -8.36
N ALA A 96 9.18 -4.53 -9.44
CA ALA A 96 8.21 -3.53 -9.88
C ALA A 96 7.08 -3.34 -8.85
N ALA A 97 6.54 -4.42 -8.30
CA ALA A 97 5.53 -4.39 -7.24
C ALA A 97 6.03 -3.65 -5.99
N MET A 98 7.28 -3.85 -5.59
CA MET A 98 7.88 -3.12 -4.47
C MET A 98 8.01 -1.61 -4.75
N ALA A 99 8.29 -1.21 -6.00
CA ALA A 99 8.28 0.20 -6.38
C ALA A 99 6.88 0.82 -6.30
N LEU A 100 5.86 0.06 -6.74
CA LEU A 100 4.46 0.46 -6.55
C LEU A 100 4.11 0.58 -5.06
N SER A 101 4.55 -0.36 -4.22
CA SER A 101 4.31 -0.31 -2.77
C SER A 101 4.81 0.98 -2.12
N VAL A 102 6.01 1.45 -2.49
CA VAL A 102 6.57 2.70 -1.96
C VAL A 102 5.66 3.90 -2.26
N MET A 103 5.05 3.94 -3.45
CA MET A 103 4.13 5.01 -3.84
C MET A 103 2.74 4.87 -3.21
N MET A 104 2.24 3.64 -3.09
CA MET A 104 0.91 3.36 -2.52
C MET A 104 0.87 3.57 -1.00
N LEU A 105 1.99 3.34 -0.30
CA LEU A 105 2.06 3.43 1.16
C LEU A 105 1.54 4.76 1.72
N PRO A 106 2.03 5.93 1.29
CA PRO A 106 1.55 7.18 1.86
C PRO A 106 0.09 7.49 1.50
N ILE A 107 -0.37 7.07 0.33
CA ILE A 107 -1.75 7.26 -0.13
C ILE A 107 -2.70 6.47 0.77
N ILE A 108 -2.47 5.17 0.94
CA ILE A 108 -3.32 4.28 1.75
C ILE A 108 -3.24 4.68 3.22
N ALA A 109 -2.04 5.00 3.73
CA ALA A 109 -1.87 5.38 5.14
C ALA A 109 -2.67 6.64 5.45
N ARG A 110 -2.63 7.65 4.58
CA ARG A 110 -3.38 8.89 4.76
C ARG A 110 -4.89 8.66 4.65
N ALA A 111 -5.34 7.89 3.67
CA ALA A 111 -6.76 7.59 3.48
C ALA A 111 -7.32 6.82 4.69
N ALA A 112 -6.62 5.79 5.15
CA ALA A 112 -6.98 5.05 6.36
C ALA A 112 -6.99 5.94 7.60
N GLU A 113 -6.02 6.85 7.74
CA GLU A 113 -5.97 7.78 8.87
C GLU A 113 -7.20 8.70 8.92
N VAL A 114 -7.61 9.24 7.77
CA VAL A 114 -8.81 10.07 7.66
C VAL A 114 -10.04 9.26 8.08
N VAL A 115 -10.20 8.04 7.58
CA VAL A 115 -11.33 7.16 7.94
C VAL A 115 -11.34 6.83 9.43
N LEU A 116 -10.20 6.46 10.01
CA LEU A 116 -10.08 6.08 11.43
C LEU A 116 -10.42 7.26 12.37
N ARG A 117 -10.12 8.50 11.96
CA ARG A 117 -10.49 9.71 12.70
C ARG A 117 -11.97 10.02 12.72
N VAL A 118 -12.76 9.52 11.75
CA VAL A 118 -14.22 9.69 11.73
C VAL A 118 -14.90 8.84 12.81
N VAL A 119 -14.23 7.79 13.31
CA VAL A 119 -14.79 6.92 14.36
C VAL A 119 -15.04 7.73 15.65
N PRO A 120 -16.30 7.80 16.15
CA PRO A 120 -16.67 8.63 17.29
C PRO A 120 -15.83 8.37 18.55
N GLY A 121 -15.42 9.47 19.21
CA GLY A 121 -14.71 9.47 20.50
C GLY A 121 -15.37 8.60 21.57
N GLY A 122 -16.70 8.72 21.69
CA GLY A 122 -17.47 8.03 22.73
C GLY A 122 -17.37 6.50 22.69
N LEU A 123 -17.22 5.88 21.50
CA LEU A 123 -17.02 4.43 21.40
C LEU A 123 -15.66 4.01 21.99
N ARG A 124 -14.66 4.86 21.85
CA ARG A 124 -13.29 4.63 22.36
C ARG A 124 -13.29 4.77 23.88
N GLU A 125 -13.87 5.85 24.39
CA GLU A 125 -13.98 6.13 25.82
C GLU A 125 -14.81 5.08 26.56
N ALA A 126 -15.95 4.66 25.99
CA ALA A 126 -16.77 3.59 26.56
C ALA A 126 -16.02 2.26 26.64
N SER A 127 -15.25 1.90 25.60
CA SER A 127 -14.42 0.70 25.60
C SER A 127 -13.35 0.74 26.69
N LEU A 128 -12.68 1.87 26.88
CA LEU A 128 -11.67 2.07 27.91
C LEU A 128 -12.30 2.02 29.33
N ALA A 129 -13.50 2.58 29.50
CA ALA A 129 -14.24 2.53 30.76
C ALA A 129 -14.65 1.10 31.17
N LEU A 130 -14.87 0.22 30.20
CA LEU A 130 -15.10 -1.22 30.42
C LEU A 130 -13.81 -2.00 30.75
N GLY A 131 -12.68 -1.31 30.94
CA GLY A 131 -11.38 -1.92 31.29
C GLY A 131 -10.63 -2.52 30.10
N ALA A 132 -11.03 -2.22 28.86
CA ALA A 132 -10.28 -2.65 27.69
C ALA A 132 -8.94 -1.89 27.59
N SER A 133 -7.88 -2.57 27.16
CA SER A 133 -6.63 -1.91 26.79
C SER A 133 -6.81 -1.18 25.46
N ARG A 134 -6.01 -0.13 25.20
CA ARG A 134 -6.06 0.62 23.92
C ARG A 134 -5.97 -0.31 22.72
N TRP A 135 -5.04 -1.26 22.73
CA TRP A 135 -4.91 -2.24 21.64
C TRP A 135 -6.17 -3.07 21.45
N ARG A 136 -6.79 -3.54 22.54
CA ARG A 136 -8.05 -4.26 22.45
C ARG A 136 -9.15 -3.37 21.86
N THR A 137 -9.27 -2.12 22.28
CA THR A 137 -10.22 -1.14 21.71
C THR A 137 -10.02 -0.94 20.21
N VAL A 138 -8.78 -0.88 19.72
CA VAL A 138 -8.50 -0.79 18.28
C VAL A 138 -9.06 -1.99 17.53
N TRP A 139 -8.75 -3.20 17.97
CA TRP A 139 -9.15 -4.42 17.28
C TRP A 139 -10.63 -4.75 17.41
N SER A 140 -11.24 -4.46 18.55
CA SER A 140 -12.63 -4.85 18.83
C SER A 140 -13.66 -3.77 18.53
N VAL A 141 -13.25 -2.50 18.44
CA VAL A 141 -14.18 -1.36 18.24
C VAL A 141 -13.79 -0.57 17.02
N VAL A 142 -12.59 0.03 17.00
CA VAL A 142 -12.22 1.01 15.96
C VAL A 142 -12.14 0.37 14.57
N LEU A 143 -11.37 -0.72 14.42
CA LEU A 143 -11.22 -1.40 13.12
C LEU A 143 -12.57 -1.92 12.60
N PRO A 144 -13.41 -2.61 13.40
CA PRO A 144 -14.75 -3.01 12.99
C PRO A 144 -15.67 -1.86 12.55
N THR A 145 -15.67 -0.74 13.28
CA THR A 145 -16.48 0.42 12.93
C THR A 145 -15.98 1.12 11.66
N ALA A 146 -14.66 1.12 11.42
CA ALA A 146 -14.04 1.75 10.25
C ALA A 146 -14.06 0.88 8.98
N ARG A 147 -14.38 -0.43 9.05
CA ARG A 147 -14.29 -1.36 7.89
C ARG A 147 -14.95 -0.84 6.62
N PRO A 148 -16.20 -0.31 6.64
CA PRO A 148 -16.84 0.14 5.41
C PRO A 148 -16.08 1.30 4.76
N GLY A 149 -15.56 2.23 5.57
CA GLY A 149 -14.76 3.34 5.07
C GLY A 149 -13.36 2.91 4.60
N LEU A 150 -12.74 1.95 5.30
CA LEU A 150 -11.43 1.40 4.92
C LEU A 150 -11.50 0.54 3.65
N ALA A 151 -12.65 -0.07 3.37
CA ALA A 151 -12.85 -0.85 2.16
C ALA A 151 -13.04 0.03 0.91
N THR A 152 -13.50 1.26 1.08
CA THR A 152 -13.70 2.23 -0.02
C THR A 152 -12.50 3.14 -0.27
N ALA A 153 -11.62 3.28 0.72
CA ALA A 153 -10.44 4.14 0.71
C ALA A 153 -9.29 3.50 -0.08
#